data_AF-A0A6L8A035-F1
#
_entry.id   AF-A0A6L8A035-F1
#
_cell.length_a   1.000
_cell.length_b   1.000
_cell.length_c   1.000
_cell.angle_alpha   90.00
_cell.angle_beta   90.00
_cell.angle_gamma   90.00
#
_symmetry.space_group_name_H-M   'P 1'
#
loop_
_entity.id
_entity.type
_entity.pdbx_description
1 polymer ?
#
loop_
_entity_poly.entity_id
_entity_poly.type
_entity_poly.pdbx_seq_one_letter_code
_entity_poly.pdbx_strand_id
1 'polypeptide(L)' 'MSDLRLSIAMGDYDRTRPIADGRVKIDGVDPAVMLLTPEEMFFRAMRH' A
#
# COMPACT_ATOMS: atom_id res chain seq x y z
N MET A 1 0.83 0.80 -22.15
CA MET A 1 -0.15 0.23 -21.20
C MET A 1 -0.28 1.22 -20.04
N SER A 2 -1.47 1.45 -19.52
CA SER A 2 -1.65 2.27 -18.31
C SER A 2 -1.22 1.46 -17.08
N ASP A 3 -0.65 2.13 -16.09
CA ASP A 3 -0.28 1.49 -14.82
C ASP A 3 -1.51 0.88 -14.12
N LEU A 4 -1.32 -0.25 -13.43
CA LEU A 4 -2.37 -0.94 -12.68
C LEU A 4 -2.70 -0.16 -11.41
N ARG A 5 -3.96 0.26 -11.24
CA ARG A 5 -4.44 0.82 -9.97
C ARG A 5 -4.55 -0.28 -8.93
N LEU A 6 -3.60 -0.32 -7.99
CA LEU A 6 -3.53 -1.36 -6.95
C LEU A 6 -3.70 -0.75 -5.55
N SER A 7 -4.67 -1.25 -4.78
CA SER A 7 -4.80 -0.90 -3.37
C SER A 7 -3.76 -1.66 -2.53
N ILE A 8 -2.97 -0.94 -1.73
CA ILE A 8 -1.91 -1.53 -0.89
C ILE A 8 -2.12 -1.08 0.55
N ALA A 9 -2.28 -2.04 1.46
CA ALA A 9 -2.29 -1.80 2.90
C ALA A 9 -0.93 -2.15 3.50
N MET A 10 -0.34 -1.24 4.27
CA MET A 10 0.98 -1.45 4.89
C MET A 10 1.16 -0.58 6.14
N GLY A 11 2.08 -0.99 7.02
CA GLY A 11 2.47 -0.18 8.17
C GLY A 11 3.28 1.05 7.76
N ASP A 12 3.30 2.05 8.63
CA ASP A 12 4.01 3.31 8.41
C ASP A 12 5.39 3.31 9.10
N TYR A 13 6.41 2.78 8.42
CA TYR A 13 7.78 2.69 8.92
C TYR A 13 8.81 2.80 7.79
N ASP A 14 10.08 2.95 8.16
CA ASP A 14 11.21 3.23 7.27
C ASP A 14 11.28 2.35 6.01
N ARG A 15 10.94 1.06 6.11
CA ARG A 15 11.04 0.14 4.97
C ARG A 15 9.95 0.31 3.93
N THR A 16 8.76 0.73 4.34
CA THR A 16 7.56 0.77 3.48
C THR A 16 7.21 2.20 3.10
N ARG A 17 7.46 3.18 3.99
CA ARG A 17 7.17 4.61 3.80
C ARG A 17 7.68 5.20 2.47
N PRO A 18 8.84 4.80 1.91
CA PRO A 18 9.27 5.28 0.59
C PRO A 18 8.29 4.96 -0.56
N ILE A 19 7.46 3.93 -0.43
CA ILE A 19 6.40 3.62 -1.41
C ILE A 19 5.24 4.61 -1.26
N ALA A 20 4.86 4.93 -0.02
CA ALA A 20 3.74 5.83 0.28
C ALA A 20 4.01 7.28 -0.12
N ASP A 21 5.25 7.76 0.03
CA ASP A 21 5.65 9.13 -0.33
C ASP A 21 6.24 9.26 -1.74
N GLY A 22 6.30 8.16 -2.49
CA GLY A 22 6.70 8.14 -3.90
C GLY A 22 8.21 8.20 -4.15
N ARG A 23 9.06 8.12 -3.12
CA ARG A 23 10.53 7.98 -3.29
C ARG A 23 10.92 6.66 -3.96
N VAL A 24 10.14 5.60 -3.76
CA VAL A 24 10.27 4.30 -4.42
C VAL A 24 9.00 4.01 -5.20
N LYS A 25 9.16 3.67 -6.48
CA LYS A 25 8.05 3.32 -7.36
C LYS A 25 7.95 1.80 -7.54
N ILE A 26 6.74 1.33 -7.82
CA ILE A 26 6.47 -0.04 -8.25
C ILE A 26 6.24 0.01 -9.76
N ASP A 27 7.07 -0.69 -10.52
CA ASP A 27 6.99 -0.65 -11.98
C ASP A 27 5.62 -1.13 -12.48
N GLY A 28 4.97 -0.31 -13.30
CA GLY A 28 3.66 -0.61 -13.88
C GLY A 28 2.47 -0.50 -12.92
N VAL A 29 2.63 0.11 -11.75
CA VAL A 29 1.58 0.23 -10.73
C VAL A 29 1.36 1.70 -10.33
N ASP A 30 0.08 2.07 -10.24
CA ASP A 30 -0.42 3.31 -9.63
C ASP A 30 -0.97 2.96 -8.24
N PRO A 31 -0.15 3.05 -7.17
CA PRO A 31 -0.51 2.53 -5.87
C PRO A 31 -1.49 3.46 -5.14
N ALA A 32 -2.61 2.90 -4.69
CA ALA A 32 -3.51 3.53 -3.71
C ALA A 32 -3.15 3.02 -2.31
N VAL A 33 -2.18 3.68 -1.67
CA VAL A 33 -1.62 3.27 -0.37
C VAL A 33 -2.55 3.63 0.79
N MET A 34 -2.69 2.70 1.74
CA MET A 34 -3.37 2.87 3.02
C MET A 34 -2.41 2.50 4.15
N LEU A 35 -2.07 3.48 4.99
CA LEU A 35 -1.25 3.27 6.18
C LEU A 35 -2.17 2.82 7.32
N LEU A 36 -2.03 1.57 7.74
CA LEU A 36 -2.94 0.91 8.68
C LEU A 36 -2.17 0.16 9.77
N THR A 37 -2.77 0.00 10.94
CA THR A 37 -2.24 -0.93 11.95
C THR A 37 -2.47 -2.38 11.51
N PRO A 38 -1.72 -3.36 12.07
CA PRO A 38 -1.96 -4.77 11.80
C PRO A 38 -3.42 -5.19 11.98
N GLU A 39 -4.07 -4.73 13.06
CA GLU A 39 -5.46 -5.03 13.37
C GLU A 39 -6.41 -4.53 12.28
N GLU A 40 -6.23 -3.30 11.80
CA GLU A 40 -7.03 -2.73 10.72
C GLU A 40 -6.80 -3.46 9.38
N MET A 41 -5.54 -3.83 9.09
CA MET A 41 -5.19 -4.60 7.88
C MET A 41 -5.88 -5.96 7.87
N PHE A 42 -5.73 -6.73 8.95
CA PHE A 42 -6.35 -8.06 9.06
C PHE A 42 -7.87 -7.98 9.10
N PHE A 43 -8.45 -7.00 9.82
CA PHE A 43 -9.89 -6.81 9.85
C PHE A 43 -10.44 -6.57 8.43
N ARG A 44 -9.78 -5.72 7.63
CA ARG A 44 -10.21 -5.44 6.26
C ARG A 44 -10.01 -6.63 5.33
N ALA A 45 -8.89 -7.33 5.43
CA ALA A 45 -8.56 -8.47 4.55
C ALA A 45 -9.43 -9.70 4.80
N MET A 46 -9.81 -9.95 6.06
CA MET A 46 -10.44 -11.21 6.48
C MET A 46 -11.95 -11.12 6.67
N ARG A 47 -12.56 -9.93 6.51
CA ARG A 47 -13.99 -9.71 6.74
C ARG A 47 -14.77 -9.33 5.48
N HIS A 48 -14.38 -9.91 4.34
CA HIS A 48 -15.14 -9.85 3.11
C HIS A 48 -16.27 -10.89 3.08
#